data_AF-A0A2X2VCW8-F1
#
_entry.id   AF-A0A2X2VCW8-F1
#
_cell.length_a   1.000
_cell.length_b   1.000
_cell.length_c   1.000
_cell.angle_alpha   90.00
_cell.angle_beta   90.00
_cell.angle_gamma   90.00
#
_symmetry.space_group_name_H-M   'P 1'
#
loop_
_entity.id
_entity.type
_entity.pdbx_description
1 polymer ?
#
loop_
_entity_poly.entity_id
_entity_poly.type
_entity_poly.pdbx_seq_one_letter_code
_entity_poly.pdbx_strand_id
1 'polypeptide(L)'
;MAIFEISDEIHDIMKQLFIVFLFVLSCFVVGQINSSKDFSSSLAPVHQLRIYEIPKENRKVVLDRFRDHALRMMKKYGFIIVSIWEPRHEGKTEFVYLLEWKNEEAVKIAW
;
A
#
# COMPACT_ATOMS: atom_id res chain seq x y z
N MET A 1 58.15 14.29 30.02
CA MET A 1 57.24 13.14 30.15
C MET A 1 55.78 13.57 30.05
N ALA A 2 55.35 14.62 30.77
CA ALA A 2 53.96 15.11 30.77
C ALA A 2 53.42 15.66 29.41
N ILE A 3 54.27 16.17 28.51
CA ILE A 3 53.83 16.75 27.22
C ILE A 3 53.39 15.66 26.21
N PHE A 4 53.95 14.44 26.32
CA PHE A 4 53.61 13.33 25.43
C PHE A 4 52.26 12.69 25.82
N GLU A 5 51.98 12.62 27.11
CA GLU A 5 50.74 12.08 27.68
C GLU A 5 49.50 12.94 27.32
N ILE A 6 49.66 14.26 27.32
CA ILE A 6 48.63 15.22 26.89
C ILE A 6 48.34 15.11 25.38
N SER A 7 49.35 14.77 24.56
CA SER A 7 49.19 14.60 23.12
C SER A 7 48.37 13.36 22.77
N ASP A 8 48.57 12.25 23.48
CA ASP A 8 47.79 11.02 23.29
C ASP A 8 46.34 11.19 23.77
N GLU A 9 46.13 11.91 24.87
CA GLU A 9 44.79 12.21 25.42
C GLU A 9 43.98 13.11 24.48
N ILE A 10 44.61 14.14 23.87
CA ILE A 10 43.97 15.00 22.86
C ILE A 10 43.61 14.21 21.60
N HIS A 11 44.47 13.28 21.17
CA HIS A 11 44.21 12.45 19.99
C HIS A 11 43.05 11.46 20.21
N ASP A 12 42.91 10.91 21.43
CA ASP A 12 41.79 10.03 21.78
C ASP A 12 40.45 10.79 21.89
N ILE A 13 40.49 12.01 22.48
CA ILE A 13 39.33 12.91 22.52
C ILE A 13 38.88 13.31 21.10
N MET A 14 39.82 13.62 20.20
CA MET A 14 39.50 13.92 18.79
C MET A 14 38.90 12.73 18.06
N LYS A 15 39.35 11.50 18.32
CA LYS A 15 38.75 10.28 17.75
C LYS A 15 37.33 10.06 18.27
N GLN A 16 37.09 10.23 19.57
CA GLN A 16 35.74 10.12 20.11
C GLN A 16 34.80 11.18 19.53
N LEU A 17 35.27 12.42 19.39
CA LEU A 17 34.48 13.50 18.79
C LEU A 17 34.16 13.21 17.32
N PHE A 18 35.11 12.65 16.57
CA PHE A 18 34.91 12.26 15.18
C PHE A 18 33.95 11.06 15.04
N ILE A 19 34.02 10.07 15.93
CA ILE A 19 33.11 8.91 15.96
C ILE A 19 31.68 9.35 16.29
N VAL A 20 31.50 10.23 17.27
CA VAL A 20 30.18 10.79 17.61
C VAL A 20 29.62 11.61 16.45
N PHE A 21 30.46 12.39 15.77
CA PHE A 21 30.07 13.15 14.58
C PHE A 21 29.62 12.23 13.44
N LEU A 22 30.34 11.14 13.17
CA LEU A 22 29.94 10.13 12.17
C LEU A 22 28.62 9.44 12.55
N PHE A 23 28.39 9.18 13.84
CA PHE A 23 27.17 8.53 14.31
C PHE A 23 25.95 9.47 14.19
N VAL A 24 26.11 10.75 14.51
CA VAL A 24 25.06 11.78 14.35
C VAL A 24 24.73 12.02 12.88
N LEU A 25 25.73 11.97 11.98
CA LEU A 25 25.52 12.09 10.54
C LEU A 25 24.72 10.91 9.96
N SER A 26 24.96 9.70 10.47
CA SER A 26 24.24 8.48 10.09
C SER A 26 22.75 8.54 10.47
N CYS A 27 22.42 9.08 11.65
CA CYS A 27 21.03 9.22 12.09
C CYS A 27 20.20 10.19 11.22
N PHE A 28 20.83 11.15 10.54
CA PHE A 28 20.10 12.12 9.72
C PHE A 28 19.63 11.53 8.38
N VAL A 29 20.33 10.52 7.84
CA VAL A 29 20.01 9.92 6.53
C VAL A 29 18.83 8.95 6.60
N VAL A 30 18.61 8.28 7.73
CA VAL A 30 17.54 7.26 7.88
C VAL A 30 16.13 7.88 7.95
N GLY A 31 16.00 9.15 8.35
CA GLY A 31 14.69 9.81 8.53
C GLY A 31 14.00 10.27 7.24
N GLN A 32 14.72 10.47 6.14
CA GLN A 32 14.19 11.10 4.91
C GLN A 32 13.69 10.08 3.85
N ILE A 33 14.08 8.82 3.94
CA ILE A 33 13.80 7.81 2.89
C ILE A 33 12.38 7.25 2.90
N ASN A 34 11.59 7.47 3.95
CA ASN A 34 10.24 6.89 4.06
C ASN A 34 9.11 7.83 3.60
N SER A 35 9.35 9.12 3.38
CA SER A 35 8.25 10.10 3.23
C SER A 35 7.81 10.36 1.78
N SER A 36 8.60 9.96 0.79
CA SER A 36 8.40 10.43 -0.59
C SER A 36 7.69 9.42 -1.51
N LYS A 37 7.40 8.20 -1.06
CA LYS A 37 6.84 7.14 -1.92
C LYS A 37 5.32 6.99 -1.83
N ASP A 38 4.70 7.44 -0.75
CA ASP A 38 3.30 7.12 -0.45
C ASP A 38 2.29 8.16 -0.95
N PHE A 39 2.69 9.42 -1.10
CA PHE A 39 1.74 10.51 -1.38
C PHE A 39 1.22 10.53 -2.83
N SER A 40 2.02 10.07 -3.80
CA SER A 40 1.60 10.06 -5.20
C SER A 40 0.75 8.83 -5.56
N SER A 41 0.95 7.68 -4.89
CA SER A 41 0.09 6.50 -5.13
C SER A 41 -1.24 6.62 -4.39
N SER A 42 -1.26 7.27 -3.23
CA SER A 42 -2.48 7.48 -2.43
C SER A 42 -3.47 8.49 -3.00
N LEU A 43 -3.15 9.16 -4.11
CA LEU A 43 -4.05 10.09 -4.80
C LEU A 43 -4.52 9.57 -6.17
N ALA A 44 -3.87 8.53 -6.71
CA ALA A 44 -4.23 7.97 -8.01
C ALA A 44 -5.43 7.01 -7.89
N PRO A 45 -6.35 7.00 -8.88
CA PRO A 45 -7.43 6.01 -8.92
C PRO A 45 -6.89 4.58 -8.95
N VAL A 46 -7.50 3.70 -8.16
CA VAL A 46 -7.12 2.29 -8.05
C VAL A 46 -8.15 1.42 -8.74
N HIS A 47 -7.69 0.56 -9.65
CA HIS A 47 -8.52 -0.38 -10.38
C HIS A 47 -8.42 -1.76 -9.72
N GLN A 48 -9.55 -2.29 -9.24
CA GLN A 48 -9.61 -3.61 -8.58
C GLN A 48 -10.42 -4.58 -9.44
N LEU A 49 -9.73 -5.58 -10.00
CA LEU A 49 -10.35 -6.69 -10.71
C LEU A 49 -10.72 -7.80 -9.72
N ARG A 50 -11.94 -8.34 -9.82
CA ARG A 50 -12.38 -9.50 -9.04
C ARG A 50 -12.96 -10.56 -9.94
N ILE A 51 -12.58 -11.80 -9.70
CA ILE A 51 -12.94 -12.99 -10.49
C ILE A 51 -13.47 -14.04 -9.53
N TYR A 52 -14.69 -14.53 -9.79
CA TYR A 52 -15.32 -15.59 -9.00
C TYR A 52 -15.78 -16.72 -9.92
N GLU A 53 -15.49 -17.97 -9.56
CA GLU A 53 -16.12 -19.12 -10.19
C GLU A 53 -17.51 -19.30 -9.58
N ILE A 54 -18.56 -19.37 -10.42
CA ILE A 54 -19.95 -19.51 -9.98
C ILE A 54 -20.55 -20.82 -10.51
N PRO A 55 -21.18 -21.64 -9.65
CA PRO A 55 -21.97 -22.79 -10.07
C PRO A 55 -23.18 -22.37 -10.91
N LYS A 56 -23.44 -23.10 -12.00
CA LYS A 56 -24.46 -22.75 -13.00
C LYS A 56 -25.87 -22.64 -12.38
N GLU A 57 -26.18 -23.51 -11.44
CA GLU A 57 -27.48 -23.58 -10.74
C GLU A 57 -27.78 -22.33 -9.88
N ASN A 58 -26.75 -21.68 -9.32
CA ASN A 58 -26.92 -20.58 -8.36
C ASN A 58 -26.65 -19.19 -8.96
N ARG A 59 -26.38 -19.11 -10.26
CA ARG A 59 -25.97 -17.88 -10.96
C ARG A 59 -26.86 -16.68 -10.65
N LYS A 60 -28.18 -16.80 -10.89
CA LYS A 60 -29.11 -15.66 -10.75
C LYS A 60 -29.14 -15.12 -9.32
N VAL A 61 -29.13 -16.02 -8.32
CA VAL A 61 -29.15 -15.64 -6.91
C VAL A 61 -27.88 -14.92 -6.50
N VAL A 62 -26.72 -15.37 -6.98
CA VAL A 62 -25.43 -14.71 -6.69
C VAL A 62 -25.39 -13.32 -7.33
N LEU A 63 -25.83 -13.19 -8.59
CA LEU A 63 -25.85 -11.90 -9.28
C LEU A 63 -26.81 -10.90 -8.64
N ASP A 64 -28.02 -11.34 -8.27
CA ASP A 64 -29.01 -10.49 -7.62
C ASP A 64 -28.47 -9.96 -6.27
N ARG A 65 -27.86 -10.85 -5.46
CA ARG A 65 -27.21 -10.45 -4.19
C ARG A 65 -26.01 -9.53 -4.41
N PHE A 66 -25.18 -9.82 -5.41
CA PHE A 66 -24.04 -8.99 -5.75
C PHE A 66 -24.49 -7.58 -6.12
N ARG A 67 -25.48 -7.44 -7.01
CA ARG A 67 -26.01 -6.13 -7.42
C ARG A 67 -26.53 -5.36 -6.21
N ASP A 68 -27.38 -5.98 -5.40
CA ASP A 68 -28.01 -5.31 -4.28
C ASP A 68 -26.98 -4.92 -3.20
N HIS A 69 -25.98 -5.76 -2.96
CA HIS A 69 -24.89 -5.47 -2.05
C HIS A 69 -23.95 -4.39 -2.60
N ALA A 70 -23.56 -4.50 -3.87
CA ALA A 70 -22.68 -3.54 -4.53
C ALA A 70 -23.31 -2.15 -4.57
N LEU A 71 -24.61 -2.03 -4.86
CA LEU A 71 -25.33 -0.74 -4.80
C LEU A 71 -25.24 -0.07 -3.42
N ARG A 72 -25.40 -0.86 -2.35
CA ARG A 72 -25.27 -0.35 -0.97
C ARG A 72 -23.83 0.07 -0.66
N MET A 73 -22.86 -0.72 -1.09
CA MET A 73 -21.44 -0.46 -0.85
C MET A 73 -20.93 0.75 -1.67
N MET A 74 -21.38 0.91 -2.91
CA MET A 74 -21.11 2.09 -3.75
C MET A 74 -21.62 3.36 -3.08
N LYS A 75 -22.85 3.35 -2.53
CA LYS A 75 -23.39 4.50 -1.77
C LYS A 75 -22.57 4.82 -0.51
N LYS A 76 -21.97 3.82 0.13
CA LYS A 76 -21.23 3.97 1.39
C LYS A 76 -19.78 4.42 1.18
N TYR A 77 -19.08 3.85 0.20
CA TYR A 77 -17.64 4.02 0.02
C TYR A 77 -17.26 4.76 -1.27
N GLY A 78 -18.20 5.01 -2.16
CA GLY A 78 -17.99 5.86 -3.34
C GLY A 78 -17.13 5.26 -4.46
N PHE A 79 -16.96 3.95 -4.51
CA PHE A 79 -16.37 3.28 -5.67
C PHE A 79 -17.40 3.12 -6.80
N ILE A 80 -16.92 2.91 -8.02
CA ILE A 80 -17.76 2.66 -9.19
C ILE A 80 -17.47 1.27 -9.78
N ILE A 81 -18.46 0.66 -10.43
CA ILE A 81 -18.27 -0.54 -11.24
C ILE A 81 -18.01 -0.07 -12.68
N VAL A 82 -16.81 -0.30 -13.18
CA VAL A 82 -16.40 0.10 -14.54
C VAL A 82 -16.97 -0.87 -15.57
N SER A 83 -16.93 -2.16 -15.26
CA SER A 83 -17.34 -3.21 -16.19
C SER A 83 -17.62 -4.52 -15.47
N ILE A 84 -18.48 -5.32 -16.10
CA ILE A 84 -18.86 -6.65 -15.64
C ILE A 84 -18.78 -7.59 -16.85
N TRP A 85 -18.18 -8.75 -16.66
CA TRP A 85 -18.07 -9.80 -17.65
C TRP A 85 -18.46 -11.14 -17.06
N GLU A 86 -18.94 -12.02 -17.93
CA GLU A 86 -19.28 -13.39 -17.58
C GLU A 86 -18.65 -14.37 -18.58
N PRO A 87 -17.34 -14.61 -18.47
CA PRO A 87 -16.70 -15.63 -19.29
C PRO A 87 -17.26 -17.01 -18.95
N ARG A 88 -17.45 -17.84 -19.98
CA ARG A 88 -17.80 -19.25 -19.84
C ARG A 88 -16.80 -20.09 -20.60
N HIS A 89 -16.19 -21.04 -19.90
CA HIS A 89 -15.20 -21.93 -20.49
C HIS A 89 -15.34 -23.33 -19.87
N GLU A 90 -15.33 -24.38 -20.71
CA GLU A 90 -15.31 -25.79 -20.28
C GLU A 90 -16.36 -26.17 -19.21
N GLY A 91 -17.55 -25.57 -19.26
CA GLY A 91 -18.62 -25.81 -18.29
C GLY A 91 -18.53 -25.00 -16.99
N LYS A 92 -17.46 -24.25 -16.79
CA LYS A 92 -17.30 -23.26 -15.72
C LYS A 92 -17.85 -21.90 -16.15
N THR A 93 -18.50 -21.22 -15.21
CA THR A 93 -18.95 -19.83 -15.38
C THR A 93 -18.18 -18.97 -14.42
N GLU A 94 -17.48 -17.97 -14.95
CA GLU A 94 -16.79 -16.97 -14.15
C GLU A 94 -17.63 -15.70 -14.10
N PHE A 95 -17.55 -14.99 -12.98
CA PHE A 95 -18.12 -13.68 -12.80
C PHE A 95 -17.00 -12.71 -12.49
N VAL A 96 -16.74 -11.84 -13.45
CA VAL A 96 -15.62 -10.91 -13.43
C VAL A 96 -16.16 -9.49 -13.39
N TYR A 97 -15.62 -8.66 -12.51
CA TYR A 97 -15.96 -7.25 -12.50
C TYR A 97 -14.77 -6.39 -12.11
N LEU A 98 -14.77 -5.18 -12.65
CA LEU A 98 -13.76 -4.16 -12.39
C LEU A 98 -14.36 -3.04 -11.57
N LEU A 99 -13.75 -2.75 -10.44
CA LEU A 99 -14.05 -1.60 -9.61
C LEU A 99 -13.01 -0.52 -9.83
N GLU A 100 -13.44 0.74 -9.83
CA GLU A 100 -12.54 1.88 -9.72
C GLU A 100 -12.80 2.58 -8.38
N TRP A 101 -11.70 2.78 -7.65
CA TRP A 101 -11.65 3.48 -6.38
C TRP A 101 -10.97 4.81 -6.58
N LYS A 102 -11.41 5.82 -5.81
CA LYS A 102 -10.79 7.15 -5.84
C LYS A 102 -9.30 7.10 -5.53
N ASN A 103 -8.91 6.28 -4.56
CA ASN A 103 -7.53 6.07 -4.17
C ASN A 103 -7.34 4.81 -3.30
N GLU A 104 -6.08 4.51 -2.97
CA GLU A 104 -5.68 3.40 -2.12
C GLU A 104 -6.26 3.49 -0.68
N GLU A 105 -6.41 4.71 -0.15
CA GLU A 105 -7.01 4.92 1.18
C GLU A 105 -8.48 4.50 1.21
N ALA A 106 -9.24 4.84 0.17
CA ALA A 106 -10.64 4.43 0.03
C ALA A 106 -10.78 2.90 -0.04
N VAL A 107 -9.81 2.20 -0.65
CA VAL A 107 -9.75 0.73 -0.61
C VAL A 107 -9.55 0.26 0.83
N LYS A 108 -8.56 0.79 1.54
CA LYS A 108 -8.23 0.38 2.92
C LYS A 108 -9.39 0.61 3.91
N ILE A 109 -10.18 1.65 3.74
CA ILE A 109 -11.34 1.96 4.60
C ILE A 109 -12.52 1.00 4.35
N ALA A 110 -12.63 0.46 3.14
CA ALA A 110 -13.76 -0.39 2.75
C ALA A 110 -13.60 -1.87 3.16
N TRP A 111 -12.42 -2.26 3.65
CA TRP A 111 -12.03 -3.62 4.02
C TRP A 111 -11.70 -3.73 5.50
#